data_AF-A0A944EWT3-F1
#
_entry.id   AF-A0A944EWT3-F1
#
_cell.length_a   1.000
_cell.length_b   1.000
_cell.length_c   1.000
_cell.angle_alpha   90.00
_cell.angle_beta   90.00
_cell.angle_gamma   90.00
#
_symmetry.space_group_name_H-M   'P 1'
#
loop_
_entity.id
_entity.type
_entity.pdbx_description
1 polymer ?
#
loop_
_entity_poly.entity_id
_entity_poly.type
_entity_poly.pdbx_seq_one_letter_code
_entity_poly.pdbx_strand_id
1 'polypeptide(L)'
;MTMAEWACRGLMGLGPTTHAESAIPPGALPGWKQRKSLPDLFGTHSSTSALWLVEAKGGRTLGVTSRRKGAKQLNVGSLVPGPHQKVLCGTSLQRRLFMMIDIENGPSTADSGSHSEQDDDALEHDDDALIELARARMLMYLALISLPPGSLKLTAVDGGGRHHDRSQRRAGGLVRLLESDHATSDLRRHLGREATGSDITRRDGIDLLTGRLPGTDLMIGMSRRLFGTCRALAALDRSMASEIEESWAMSHPASAVRRLPDAHTDFVVVEPSDVSERQYERFVARRDERMRVYRERRRDDFRRAGRRGFEAGKESSWEEFTQVTPRLTVPAEDGFLEAATADTYLAVEQEALDLDIGMP
;
A
#
# COMPACT_ATOMS: atom_id res chain seq x y z
N MET A 1 20.17 4.62 -2.69
CA MET A 1 19.98 4.28 -4.13
C MET A 1 19.31 2.92 -4.31
N THR A 2 19.89 1.80 -3.86
CA THR A 2 19.28 0.45 -4.05
C THR A 2 17.82 0.35 -3.59
N MET A 3 17.48 0.89 -2.41
CA MET A 3 16.09 0.93 -1.92
C MET A 3 15.18 1.80 -2.79
N ALA A 4 15.68 2.93 -3.29
CA ALA A 4 14.95 3.82 -4.19
C ALA A 4 14.66 3.15 -5.52
N GLU A 5 15.66 2.46 -6.08
CA GLU A 5 15.51 1.68 -7.30
C GLU A 5 14.51 0.52 -7.10
N TRP A 6 14.64 -0.23 -5.99
CA TRP A 6 13.69 -1.29 -5.65
C TRP A 6 12.26 -0.77 -5.55
N ALA A 7 12.02 0.33 -4.82
CA ALA A 7 10.66 0.86 -4.67
C ALA A 7 10.10 1.39 -6.00
N CYS A 8 10.89 2.19 -6.74
CA CYS A 8 10.41 2.77 -7.99
C CYS A 8 10.14 1.68 -9.05
N ARG A 9 11.03 0.69 -9.17
CA ARG A 9 10.89 -0.38 -10.18
C ARG A 9 9.90 -1.46 -9.74
N GLY A 10 10.04 -1.93 -8.51
CA GLY A 10 9.28 -3.06 -7.98
C GLY A 10 7.86 -2.71 -7.58
N LEU A 11 7.61 -1.49 -7.12
CA LEU A 11 6.28 -1.09 -6.60
C LEU A 11 5.56 -0.07 -7.48
N MET A 12 6.29 0.76 -8.23
CA MET A 12 5.72 1.92 -8.92
C MET A 12 5.82 1.86 -10.45
N GLY A 13 6.20 0.72 -11.02
CA GLY A 13 6.18 0.48 -12.47
C GLY A 13 7.31 1.17 -13.28
N LEU A 14 8.31 1.75 -12.60
CA LEU A 14 9.47 2.33 -13.28
C LEU A 14 10.27 1.24 -14.01
N GLY A 15 10.62 1.50 -15.27
CA GLY A 15 11.49 0.63 -16.05
C GLY A 15 12.94 0.62 -15.53
N PRO A 16 13.90 0.10 -16.30
CA PRO A 16 15.32 0.17 -15.97
C PRO A 16 15.75 1.62 -15.66
N THR A 17 16.51 1.79 -14.58
CA THR A 17 17.01 3.11 -14.18
C THR A 17 18.45 3.32 -14.63
N THR A 18 18.81 4.58 -14.89
CA THR A 18 20.16 5.00 -15.26
C THR A 18 20.64 6.08 -14.29
N HIS A 19 21.90 5.99 -13.88
CA HIS A 19 22.53 7.05 -13.10
C HIS A 19 22.58 8.36 -13.91
N ALA A 20 22.10 9.45 -13.32
CA ALA A 20 22.00 10.74 -14.01
C ALA A 20 23.34 11.32 -14.45
N GLU A 21 24.43 10.96 -13.79
CA GLU A 21 25.79 11.34 -14.16
C GLU A 21 26.30 10.58 -15.39
N SER A 22 25.76 9.39 -15.65
CA SER A 22 26.26 8.49 -16.69
C SER A 22 25.64 8.74 -18.07
N ALA A 23 24.47 9.38 -18.11
CA ALA A 23 23.73 9.59 -19.36
C ALA A 23 22.81 10.82 -19.31
N ILE A 24 22.37 11.27 -20.48
CA ILE A 24 21.40 12.36 -20.62
C ILE A 24 19.99 11.72 -20.71
N PRO A 25 19.03 12.14 -19.87
CA PRO A 25 17.66 11.65 -19.94
C PRO A 25 17.00 11.97 -21.30
N PRO A 26 16.07 11.13 -21.78
CA PRO A 26 15.27 11.44 -22.95
C PRO A 26 14.60 12.82 -22.83
N GLY A 27 14.77 13.68 -23.85
CA GLY A 27 14.19 15.02 -23.88
C GLY A 27 14.92 16.07 -23.03
N ALA A 28 15.99 15.73 -22.31
CA ALA A 28 16.79 16.69 -21.57
C ALA A 28 17.74 17.50 -22.49
N LEU A 29 18.01 18.75 -22.12
CA LEU A 29 18.89 19.64 -22.86
C LEU A 29 20.38 19.30 -22.64
N PRO A 30 21.29 19.65 -23.58
CA PRO A 30 22.73 19.37 -23.46
C PRO A 30 23.41 19.89 -22.18
N GLY A 31 22.82 20.94 -21.56
CA GLY A 31 23.27 21.50 -20.28
C GLY A 31 23.17 20.53 -19.09
N TRP A 32 22.54 19.36 -19.24
CA TRP A 32 22.42 18.33 -18.21
C TRP A 32 23.78 17.95 -17.61
N LYS A 33 24.77 17.63 -18.45
CA LYS A 33 26.11 17.20 -18.01
C LYS A 33 26.90 18.29 -17.28
N GLN A 34 26.51 19.55 -17.43
CA GLN A 34 27.22 20.71 -16.85
C GLN A 34 26.64 21.08 -15.48
N ARG A 35 25.51 20.49 -15.09
CA ARG A 35 24.87 20.77 -13.81
C ARG A 35 25.64 20.10 -12.68
N LYS A 36 26.04 20.89 -11.68
CA LYS A 36 26.78 20.41 -10.50
C LYS A 36 25.98 19.49 -9.57
N SER A 37 24.66 19.48 -9.69
CA SER A 37 23.75 18.87 -8.74
C SER A 37 22.60 18.20 -9.47
N LEU A 38 22.83 16.98 -9.92
CA LEU A 38 21.85 16.15 -10.61
C LEU A 38 21.02 15.32 -9.61
N PRO A 39 19.82 14.86 -10.00
CA PRO A 39 19.15 13.77 -9.31
C PRO A 39 20.01 12.50 -9.38
N ASP A 40 19.83 11.52 -8.50
CA ASP A 40 20.63 10.30 -8.54
C ASP A 40 20.35 9.42 -9.77
N LEU A 41 19.07 9.22 -10.10
CA LEU A 41 18.62 8.30 -11.15
C LEU A 41 17.58 8.94 -12.06
N PHE A 42 17.46 8.41 -13.28
CA PHE A 42 16.30 8.62 -14.14
C PHE A 42 15.86 7.33 -14.82
N GLY A 43 14.61 7.27 -15.27
CA GLY A 43 14.06 6.14 -16.01
C GLY A 43 12.73 6.49 -16.65
N THR A 44 12.15 5.56 -17.40
CA THR A 44 10.83 5.73 -18.03
C THR A 44 9.82 4.75 -17.43
N HIS A 45 8.63 5.22 -17.11
CA HIS A 45 7.56 4.36 -16.62
C HIS A 45 7.11 3.36 -17.68
N SER A 46 6.96 2.08 -17.32
CA SER A 46 6.84 1.00 -18.30
C SER A 46 5.55 1.05 -19.13
N SER A 47 4.43 1.55 -18.55
CA SER A 47 3.15 1.62 -19.25
C SER A 47 2.86 2.98 -19.89
N THR A 48 3.32 4.07 -19.29
CA THR A 48 2.99 5.44 -19.72
C THR A 48 4.11 6.10 -20.51
N SER A 49 5.31 5.50 -20.52
CA SER A 49 6.52 6.07 -21.11
C SER A 49 6.92 7.44 -20.52
N ALA A 50 6.34 7.84 -19.39
CA ALA A 50 6.65 9.10 -18.72
C ALA A 50 8.08 9.07 -18.15
N LEU A 51 8.83 10.16 -18.33
CA LEU A 51 10.17 10.32 -17.73
C LEU A 51 10.04 10.55 -16.23
N TRP A 52 10.82 9.82 -15.43
CA TRP A 52 10.90 9.96 -13.99
C TRP A 52 12.32 10.33 -13.59
N LEU A 53 12.44 11.34 -12.74
CA LEU A 53 13.68 11.73 -12.07
C LEU A 53 13.58 11.32 -10.61
N VAL A 54 14.57 10.57 -10.13
CA VAL A 54 14.56 9.98 -8.79
C VAL A 54 15.78 10.46 -8.02
N GLU A 55 15.54 10.99 -6.83
CA GLU A 55 16.58 11.35 -5.87
C GLU A 55 16.48 10.43 -4.66
N ALA A 56 17.59 9.84 -4.25
CA ALA A 56 17.66 8.89 -3.15
C ALA A 56 18.46 9.46 -1.98
N LYS A 57 17.79 9.78 -0.89
CA LYS A 57 18.43 10.12 0.39
C LYS A 57 18.50 8.92 1.30
N GLY A 58 19.66 8.69 1.90
CA GLY A 58 19.88 7.64 2.89
C GLY A 58 20.64 8.20 4.08
N GLY A 59 20.31 7.73 5.27
CA GLY A 59 21.03 8.08 6.49
C GLY A 59 20.60 7.22 7.66
N ARG A 60 21.37 7.28 8.76
CA ARG A 60 20.90 6.69 10.03
C ARG A 60 19.58 7.31 10.44
N THR A 61 19.48 8.63 10.33
CA THR A 61 18.29 9.44 10.57
C THR A 61 18.14 10.41 9.42
N LEU A 62 16.94 10.52 8.84
CA LEU A 62 16.66 11.42 7.72
C LEU A 62 15.98 12.71 8.16
N GLY A 63 16.78 13.74 8.45
CA GLY A 63 16.27 15.05 8.81
C GLY A 63 15.67 15.84 7.64
N VAL A 64 14.88 16.87 7.98
CA VAL A 64 14.23 17.80 7.04
C VAL A 64 15.24 18.44 6.08
N THR A 65 16.43 18.79 6.56
CA THR A 65 17.48 19.43 5.75
C THR A 65 17.95 18.53 4.60
N SER A 66 18.14 17.23 4.85
CA SER A 66 18.53 16.25 3.82
C SER A 66 17.43 16.10 2.77
N ARG A 67 16.17 16.09 3.20
CA ARG A 67 15.00 16.06 2.28
C ARG A 67 14.91 17.31 1.43
N ARG A 68 15.03 18.50 2.03
CA ARG A 68 15.07 19.79 1.31
C ARG A 68 16.19 19.85 0.29
N LYS A 69 17.37 19.28 0.61
CA LYS A 69 18.49 19.17 -0.35
C LYS A 69 18.11 18.26 -1.52
N GLY A 70 17.50 17.11 -1.25
CA GLY A 70 17.03 16.19 -2.28
C GLY A 70 15.97 16.80 -3.20
N ALA A 71 14.97 17.47 -2.64
CA ALA A 71 13.96 18.19 -3.42
C ALA A 71 14.59 19.26 -4.35
N LYS A 72 15.63 19.97 -3.90
CA LYS A 72 16.38 20.91 -4.75
C LYS A 72 17.14 20.23 -5.89
N GLN A 73 17.64 19.01 -5.69
CA GLN A 73 18.30 18.22 -6.74
C GLN A 73 17.32 17.80 -7.83
N LEU A 74 16.10 17.40 -7.42
CA LEU A 74 15.00 17.06 -8.34
C LEU A 74 14.48 18.26 -9.13
N ASN A 75 14.65 19.48 -8.62
CA ASN A 75 14.24 20.68 -9.34
C ASN A 75 15.23 21.03 -10.46
N VAL A 76 15.19 20.25 -11.55
CA VAL A 76 16.11 20.39 -12.69
C VAL A 76 15.83 21.60 -13.59
N GLY A 77 14.74 22.33 -13.34
CA GLY A 77 14.38 23.55 -14.07
C GLY A 77 14.16 23.29 -15.56
N SER A 78 14.61 24.23 -16.40
CA SER A 78 14.47 24.16 -17.86
C SER A 78 15.31 23.08 -18.54
N LEU A 79 16.15 22.33 -17.80
CA LEU A 79 16.98 21.27 -18.37
C LEU A 79 16.17 20.07 -18.85
N VAL A 80 14.97 19.86 -18.27
CA VAL A 80 14.01 18.86 -18.74
C VAL A 80 12.72 19.62 -19.07
N PRO A 81 12.60 20.14 -20.30
CA PRO A 81 11.48 20.99 -20.69
C PRO A 81 10.16 20.21 -20.87
N GLY A 82 10.23 18.88 -21.01
CA GLY A 82 9.06 18.02 -21.11
C GLY A 82 8.44 17.63 -19.76
N PRO A 83 7.20 17.14 -19.76
CA PRO A 83 6.55 16.62 -18.55
C PRO A 83 7.36 15.46 -17.98
N HIS A 84 7.60 15.49 -16.68
CA HIS A 84 8.32 14.45 -15.97
C HIS A 84 7.84 14.35 -14.53
N GLN A 85 7.95 13.16 -13.96
CA GLN A 85 7.69 12.89 -12.56
C GLN A 85 8.95 13.17 -11.74
N LYS A 86 8.80 13.81 -10.57
CA LYS A 86 9.89 13.90 -9.59
C LYS A 86 9.57 13.01 -8.41
N VAL A 87 10.52 12.17 -8.02
CA VAL A 87 10.37 11.21 -6.93
C VAL A 87 11.53 11.36 -5.96
N LEU A 88 11.24 11.74 -4.71
CA LEU A 88 12.23 11.78 -3.63
C LEU A 88 12.04 10.55 -2.75
N CYS A 89 13.02 9.65 -2.77
CA CYS A 89 13.05 8.47 -1.92
C CYS A 89 13.96 8.73 -0.71
N GLY A 90 13.42 8.73 0.50
CA GLY A 90 14.18 8.89 1.73
C GLY A 90 14.21 7.59 2.55
N THR A 91 15.38 7.01 2.80
CA THR A 91 15.58 5.83 3.65
C THR A 91 16.29 6.13 4.97
N SER A 92 15.68 5.75 6.10
CA SER A 92 16.20 5.91 7.48
C SER A 92 16.43 4.54 8.14
N LEU A 93 17.43 4.42 9.03
CA LEU A 93 17.91 3.15 9.59
C LEU A 93 18.07 3.10 11.14
N GLN A 94 17.69 4.14 11.89
CA GLN A 94 18.08 4.26 13.31
C GLN A 94 17.51 3.18 14.24
N ARG A 95 16.27 2.72 14.00
CA ARG A 95 15.60 1.66 14.80
C ARG A 95 14.95 0.59 13.91
N ARG A 96 14.38 1.02 12.78
CA ARG A 96 13.85 0.17 11.72
C ARG A 96 14.20 0.79 10.37
N LEU A 97 14.19 -0.04 9.32
CA LEU A 97 14.26 0.44 7.95
C LEU A 97 12.92 1.09 7.61
N PHE A 98 12.92 2.41 7.44
CA PHE A 98 11.75 3.17 6.99
C PHE A 98 12.07 3.91 5.70
N MET A 99 11.10 3.94 4.78
CA MET A 99 11.24 4.60 3.50
C MET A 99 10.07 5.55 3.25
N MET A 100 10.39 6.81 2.97
CA MET A 100 9.46 7.82 2.46
C MET A 100 9.62 7.92 0.94
N ILE A 101 8.51 8.12 0.25
CA ILE A 101 8.49 8.37 -1.19
C ILE A 101 7.60 9.60 -1.42
N ASP A 102 8.22 10.74 -1.66
CA ASP A 102 7.51 11.97 -2.02
C ASP A 102 7.44 12.07 -3.54
N ILE A 103 6.24 12.23 -4.07
CA ILE A 103 5.96 12.24 -5.51
C ILE A 103 5.35 13.59 -5.88
N GLU A 104 6.07 14.37 -6.70
CA GLU A 104 5.54 15.65 -7.21
C GLU A 104 4.99 15.42 -8.62
N ASN A 105 3.66 15.41 -8.74
CA ASN A 105 2.97 15.31 -10.02
C ASN A 105 3.25 16.56 -10.85
N GLY A 106 3.85 16.40 -12.02
CA GLY A 106 4.04 17.48 -12.99
C GLY A 106 2.69 18.03 -13.49
N PRO A 107 2.66 19.22 -14.13
CA PRO A 107 1.46 19.71 -14.79
C PRO A 107 1.06 18.71 -15.88
N SER A 108 -0.04 17.98 -15.67
CA SER A 108 -0.57 17.02 -16.64
C SER A 108 -0.86 17.72 -17.96
N THR A 109 -0.05 17.46 -18.99
CA THR A 109 -0.36 17.85 -20.38
C THR A 109 -1.20 16.81 -21.12
N ALA A 110 -1.85 15.90 -20.39
CA ALA A 110 -2.85 15.02 -20.96
C ALA A 110 -4.21 15.73 -20.94
N ASP A 111 -4.48 16.49 -22.01
CA ASP A 111 -5.83 16.85 -22.43
C ASP A 111 -6.51 15.59 -23.01
N SER A 112 -6.69 14.59 -22.16
CA SER A 112 -7.25 13.28 -22.49
C SER A 112 -8.05 12.80 -21.28
N GLY A 113 -9.36 13.12 -21.32
CA GLY A 113 -10.44 12.42 -20.62
C GLY A 113 -10.30 12.19 -19.12
N SER A 114 -11.04 12.98 -18.32
CA SER A 114 -11.86 12.51 -17.20
C SER A 114 -11.35 11.42 -16.22
N HIS A 115 -10.05 11.27 -15.97
CA HIS A 115 -9.55 10.17 -15.12
C HIS A 115 -9.63 10.39 -13.60
N SER A 116 -9.95 11.60 -13.12
CA SER A 116 -9.94 11.89 -11.67
C SER A 116 -11.28 11.75 -10.96
N GLU A 117 -12.40 11.76 -11.71
CA GLU A 117 -13.70 11.31 -11.20
C GLU A 117 -13.85 9.79 -11.33
N GLN A 118 -12.91 9.13 -12.01
CA GLN A 118 -12.98 7.72 -12.35
C GLN A 118 -12.41 6.76 -11.32
N ASP A 119 -11.60 7.14 -10.33
CA ASP A 119 -10.88 6.13 -9.51
C ASP A 119 -11.71 5.49 -8.38
N ASP A 120 -12.62 6.24 -7.72
CA ASP A 120 -13.60 5.63 -6.79
C ASP A 120 -14.72 4.91 -7.57
N ASP A 121 -15.12 5.46 -8.72
CA ASP A 121 -16.05 4.83 -9.67
C ASP A 121 -15.44 3.61 -10.38
N ALA A 122 -14.11 3.55 -10.50
CA ALA A 122 -13.39 2.47 -11.17
C ALA A 122 -13.43 1.21 -10.33
N LEU A 123 -13.25 1.28 -9.01
CA LEU A 123 -13.42 0.09 -8.18
C LEU A 123 -14.87 -0.42 -8.20
N GLU A 124 -15.86 0.46 -8.38
CA GLU A 124 -17.26 0.05 -8.52
C GLU A 124 -17.52 -0.73 -9.83
N HIS A 125 -16.74 -0.49 -10.91
CA HIS A 125 -17.02 -1.05 -12.24
C HIS A 125 -15.90 -1.90 -12.87
N ASP A 126 -14.67 -1.85 -12.35
CA ASP A 126 -13.47 -2.54 -12.84
C ASP A 126 -13.03 -3.63 -11.84
N ASP A 127 -13.39 -4.87 -12.17
CA ASP A 127 -13.02 -6.04 -11.37
C ASP A 127 -11.50 -6.29 -11.37
N ASP A 128 -10.78 -5.99 -12.46
CA ASP A 128 -9.33 -6.26 -12.50
C ASP A 128 -8.59 -5.27 -11.59
N ALA A 129 -8.96 -3.98 -11.61
CA ALA A 129 -8.41 -2.98 -10.70
C ALA A 129 -8.69 -3.32 -9.22
N LEU A 130 -9.91 -3.79 -8.91
CA LEU A 130 -10.29 -4.24 -7.57
C LEU A 130 -9.43 -5.43 -7.10
N ILE A 131 -9.21 -6.43 -7.96
CA ILE A 131 -8.40 -7.60 -7.62
C ILE A 131 -6.94 -7.22 -7.38
N GLU A 132 -6.38 -6.34 -8.22
CA GLU A 132 -5.00 -5.88 -8.05
C GLU A 132 -4.83 -5.04 -6.77
N LEU A 133 -5.78 -4.16 -6.45
CA LEU A 133 -5.77 -3.43 -5.18
C LEU A 133 -5.83 -4.39 -3.98
N ALA A 134 -6.77 -5.34 -3.99
CA ALA A 134 -6.92 -6.30 -2.90
C ALA A 134 -5.67 -7.18 -2.73
N ARG A 135 -5.02 -7.58 -3.82
CA ARG A 135 -3.73 -8.29 -3.78
C ARG A 135 -2.63 -7.43 -3.17
N ALA A 136 -2.51 -6.18 -3.60
CA ALA A 136 -1.54 -5.23 -3.05
C ALA A 136 -1.76 -4.96 -1.55
N ARG A 137 -3.00 -5.12 -1.05
CA ARG A 137 -3.38 -4.92 0.35
C ARG A 137 -3.61 -6.20 1.14
N MET A 138 -3.33 -7.37 0.56
CA MET A 138 -3.55 -8.66 1.23
C MET A 138 -2.75 -8.79 2.53
N LEU A 139 -1.52 -8.28 2.58
CA LEU A 139 -0.71 -8.29 3.80
C LEU A 139 -1.34 -7.44 4.92
N MET A 140 -1.97 -6.33 4.56
CA MET A 140 -2.69 -5.49 5.53
C MET A 140 -3.89 -6.26 6.11
N TYR A 141 -4.63 -6.97 5.26
CA TYR A 141 -5.75 -7.81 5.68
C TYR A 141 -5.28 -8.94 6.61
N LEU A 142 -4.24 -9.68 6.20
CA LEU A 142 -3.66 -10.77 6.98
C LEU A 142 -3.14 -10.28 8.35
N ALA A 143 -2.54 -9.10 8.39
CA ALA A 143 -2.10 -8.50 9.63
C ALA A 143 -3.29 -8.15 10.55
N LEU A 144 -4.34 -7.49 10.04
CA LEU A 144 -5.52 -7.14 10.82
C LEU A 144 -6.22 -8.37 11.42
N ILE A 145 -6.41 -9.44 10.65
CA ILE A 145 -7.05 -10.67 11.16
C ILE A 145 -6.19 -11.44 12.16
N SER A 146 -4.89 -11.16 12.21
CA SER A 146 -3.95 -11.79 13.16
C SER A 146 -3.87 -11.02 14.48
N LEU A 147 -4.42 -9.81 14.55
CA LEU A 147 -4.44 -9.03 15.78
C LEU A 147 -5.48 -9.57 16.77
N PRO A 148 -5.24 -9.46 18.09
CA PRO A 148 -6.26 -9.78 19.08
C PRO A 148 -7.54 -8.97 18.84
N PRO A 149 -8.75 -9.57 18.90
CA PRO A 149 -10.00 -8.85 18.60
C PRO A 149 -10.19 -7.56 19.39
N GLY A 150 -9.79 -7.52 20.67
CA GLY A 150 -9.89 -6.33 21.52
C GLY A 150 -8.92 -5.18 21.16
N SER A 151 -7.92 -5.45 20.32
CA SER A 151 -6.97 -4.44 19.81
C SER A 151 -7.45 -3.74 18.54
N LEU A 152 -8.44 -4.32 17.86
CA LEU A 152 -9.06 -3.70 16.69
C LEU A 152 -9.95 -2.54 17.11
N LYS A 153 -9.86 -1.46 16.35
CA LYS A 153 -10.60 -0.20 16.55
C LYS A 153 -11.27 0.22 15.27
N LEU A 154 -12.22 1.12 15.40
CA LEU A 154 -12.89 1.76 14.28
C LEU A 154 -12.36 3.18 14.14
N THR A 155 -11.98 3.58 12.93
CA THR A 155 -11.60 4.96 12.64
C THR A 155 -12.55 5.52 11.60
N ALA A 156 -13.17 6.66 11.92
CA ALA A 156 -14.05 7.37 11.00
C ALA A 156 -13.25 8.32 10.11
N VAL A 157 -13.53 8.29 8.82
CA VAL A 157 -12.94 9.18 7.82
C VAL A 157 -14.07 9.74 6.95
N ASP A 158 -14.00 11.01 6.58
CA ASP A 158 -15.04 11.61 5.72
C ASP A 158 -15.05 10.93 4.33
N GLY A 159 -16.25 10.56 3.86
CA GLY A 159 -16.47 9.88 2.58
C GLY A 159 -16.63 10.82 1.38
N GLY A 160 -16.42 12.13 1.54
CA GLY A 160 -16.50 13.11 0.45
C GLY A 160 -17.92 13.57 0.11
N GLY A 161 -18.90 13.33 0.98
CA GLY A 161 -20.32 13.63 0.78
C GLY A 161 -20.77 14.99 1.36
N ARG A 162 -21.24 15.88 0.47
CA ARG A 162 -21.92 17.17 0.73
C ARG A 162 -21.06 18.29 1.36
N HIS A 163 -20.29 19.00 0.53
CA HIS A 163 -19.94 20.45 0.62
C HIS A 163 -18.50 20.84 0.28
N HIS A 164 -17.60 19.93 -0.06
CA HIS A 164 -16.24 20.32 -0.42
C HIS A 164 -16.00 20.50 -1.92
N ASP A 165 -15.23 21.56 -2.20
CA ASP A 165 -14.87 22.13 -3.48
C ASP A 165 -14.46 21.06 -4.50
N ARG A 166 -14.96 21.18 -5.73
CA ARG A 166 -14.72 20.24 -6.84
C ARG A 166 -13.23 20.10 -7.22
N SER A 167 -12.36 20.93 -6.62
CA SER A 167 -10.91 20.89 -6.74
C SER A 167 -10.26 19.76 -5.92
N GLN A 168 -10.78 19.43 -4.73
CA GLN A 168 -10.23 18.37 -3.86
C GLN A 168 -10.77 16.97 -4.16
N ARG A 169 -11.92 16.87 -4.85
CA ARG A 169 -12.48 15.60 -5.34
C ARG A 169 -11.70 14.97 -6.50
N ARG A 170 -10.75 15.69 -7.10
CA ARG A 170 -9.93 15.22 -8.26
C ARG A 170 -8.84 14.21 -7.88
N ALA A 171 -9.01 13.49 -6.78
CA ALA A 171 -7.92 12.84 -6.07
C ALA A 171 -8.31 11.45 -5.56
N GLY A 172 -9.30 10.79 -6.17
CA GLY A 172 -9.47 9.35 -5.99
C GLY A 172 -8.17 8.67 -6.36
N GLY A 173 -7.54 7.97 -5.41
CA GLY A 173 -6.20 7.40 -5.56
C GLY A 173 -5.06 8.16 -4.85
N LEU A 174 -5.27 9.42 -4.46
CA LEU A 174 -4.28 10.17 -3.66
C LEU A 174 -4.51 9.92 -2.16
N VAL A 175 -3.42 9.58 -1.49
CA VAL A 175 -3.36 9.50 -0.03
C VAL A 175 -3.72 10.88 0.55
N ARG A 176 -4.80 10.95 1.33
CA ARG A 176 -5.23 12.15 2.05
C ARG A 176 -4.59 12.17 3.43
N LEU A 177 -3.84 13.23 3.73
CA LEU A 177 -3.35 13.52 5.07
C LEU A 177 -4.51 14.09 5.90
N LEU A 178 -4.80 13.48 7.06
CA LEU A 178 -6.02 13.79 7.81
C LEU A 178 -5.84 14.94 8.80
N GLU A 179 -4.61 15.38 9.08
CA GLU A 179 -4.33 16.51 9.99
C GLU A 179 -4.91 17.83 9.45
N SER A 180 -4.90 17.97 8.12
CA SER A 180 -5.48 19.11 7.41
C SER A 180 -6.90 18.86 6.92
N ASP A 181 -7.49 17.71 7.23
CA ASP A 181 -8.83 17.35 6.77
C ASP A 181 -9.90 17.78 7.78
N HIS A 182 -10.43 18.97 7.55
CA HIS A 182 -11.50 19.54 8.36
C HIS A 182 -12.80 18.71 8.28
N ALA A 183 -13.10 18.07 7.15
CA ALA A 183 -14.32 17.28 7.00
C ALA A 183 -14.27 16.02 7.87
N THR A 184 -13.15 15.30 7.86
CA THR A 184 -12.93 14.16 8.78
C THR A 184 -12.97 14.61 10.24
N SER A 185 -12.35 15.75 10.55
CA SER A 185 -12.38 16.32 11.91
C SER A 185 -13.81 16.66 12.35
N ASP A 186 -14.62 17.25 11.47
CA ASP A 186 -16.02 17.57 11.71
C ASP A 186 -16.87 16.33 11.91
N LEU A 187 -16.72 15.32 11.05
CA LEU A 187 -17.39 14.03 11.20
C LEU A 187 -17.11 13.43 12.58
N ARG A 188 -15.83 13.35 12.97
CA ARG A 188 -15.40 12.80 14.26
C ARG A 188 -15.95 13.58 15.46
N ARG A 189 -16.03 14.92 15.39
CA ARG A 189 -16.64 15.76 16.45
C ARG A 189 -18.12 15.44 16.71
N HIS A 190 -18.84 15.01 15.68
CA HIS A 190 -20.26 14.67 15.79
C HIS A 190 -20.51 13.20 16.18
N LEU A 191 -19.47 12.38 16.21
CA LEU A 191 -19.54 10.98 16.63
C LEU A 191 -19.17 10.89 18.12
N GLY A 192 -20.01 10.22 18.91
CA GLY A 192 -19.66 9.85 20.28
C GLY A 192 -18.65 8.71 20.32
N ARG A 193 -17.97 8.51 21.45
CA ARG A 193 -17.02 7.40 21.64
C ARG A 193 -17.65 6.01 21.47
N GLU A 194 -18.95 5.89 21.70
CA GLU A 194 -19.73 4.66 21.52
C GLU A 194 -20.34 4.54 20.11
N ALA A 195 -19.96 5.40 19.16
CA ALA A 195 -20.45 5.31 17.80
C ALA A 195 -19.98 4.02 17.12
N THR A 196 -20.90 3.42 16.37
CA THR A 196 -20.70 2.19 15.58
C THR A 196 -20.40 2.52 14.11
N GLY A 197 -20.01 1.51 13.33
CA GLY A 197 -19.83 1.67 11.88
C GLY A 197 -21.07 2.22 11.18
N SER A 198 -22.26 1.80 11.63
CA SER A 198 -23.55 2.30 11.14
C SER A 198 -23.80 3.77 11.44
N ASP A 199 -23.22 4.33 12.50
CA ASP A 199 -23.35 5.76 12.82
C ASP A 199 -22.43 6.61 11.94
N ILE A 200 -21.27 6.07 11.58
CA ILE A 200 -20.33 6.70 10.66
C ILE A 200 -20.93 6.75 9.24
N THR A 201 -21.43 5.62 8.74
CA THR A 201 -21.96 5.52 7.37
C THR A 201 -23.24 6.32 7.17
N ARG A 202 -24.09 6.43 8.20
CA ARG A 202 -25.28 7.30 8.18
C ARG A 202 -24.96 8.79 8.03
N ARG A 203 -23.72 9.19 8.29
CA ARG A 203 -23.21 10.55 8.13
C ARG A 203 -22.32 10.70 6.89
N ASP A 204 -22.49 9.83 5.90
CA ASP A 204 -21.68 9.80 4.67
C ASP A 204 -20.17 9.59 4.95
N GLY A 205 -19.83 8.99 6.10
CA GLY A 205 -18.47 8.63 6.48
C GLY A 205 -18.06 7.22 6.04
N ILE A 206 -16.75 7.02 5.92
CA ILE A 206 -16.11 5.72 5.70
C ILE A 206 -15.64 5.20 7.06
N ASP A 207 -16.05 3.97 7.39
CA ASP A 207 -15.67 3.29 8.60
C ASP A 207 -14.54 2.28 8.35
N LEU A 208 -13.35 2.58 8.89
CA LEU A 208 -12.12 1.80 8.67
C LEU A 208 -11.84 0.95 9.90
N LEU A 209 -11.68 -0.37 9.73
CA LEU A 209 -11.16 -1.24 10.78
C LEU A 209 -9.65 -1.05 10.87
N THR A 210 -9.20 -0.57 12.01
CA THR A 210 -7.80 -0.22 12.26
C THR A 210 -7.20 -1.04 13.38
N GLY A 211 -5.90 -1.29 13.31
CA GLY A 211 -5.15 -1.97 14.36
C GLY A 211 -3.70 -1.54 14.38
N ARG A 212 -3.14 -1.39 15.58
CA ARG A 212 -1.71 -1.12 15.76
C ARG A 212 -0.92 -2.40 15.50
N LEU A 213 0.09 -2.32 14.65
CA LEU A 213 0.97 -3.43 14.35
C LEU A 213 2.01 -3.60 15.49
N PRO A 214 1.99 -4.72 16.24
CA PRO A 214 2.90 -4.94 17.36
C PRO A 214 4.37 -4.87 16.94
N GLY A 215 5.19 -4.27 17.80
CA GLY A 215 6.61 -4.09 17.49
C GLY A 215 6.85 -3.18 16.28
N THR A 216 5.87 -2.34 15.93
CA THR A 216 5.99 -1.23 14.97
C THR A 216 5.40 0.07 15.54
N ASP A 217 5.63 1.18 14.86
CA ASP A 217 5.05 2.50 15.19
C ASP A 217 3.88 2.82 14.22
N LEU A 218 3.34 1.77 13.58
CA LEU A 218 2.34 1.85 12.54
C LEU A 218 0.98 1.36 13.05
N MET A 219 -0.05 2.08 12.66
CA MET A 219 -1.42 1.61 12.64
C MET A 219 -1.86 1.48 11.19
N ILE A 220 -2.48 0.36 10.87
CA ILE A 220 -3.02 0.09 9.54
C ILE A 220 -4.52 -0.08 9.64
N GLY A 221 -5.23 0.11 8.53
CA GLY A 221 -6.63 -0.24 8.46
C GLY A 221 -7.19 -0.29 7.06
N MET A 222 -8.42 -0.78 6.97
CA MET A 222 -9.12 -0.88 5.69
C MET A 222 -10.62 -0.75 5.85
N SER A 223 -11.28 -0.38 4.75
CA SER A 223 -12.74 -0.28 4.66
C SER A 223 -13.38 -1.66 4.71
N ARG A 224 -14.67 -1.72 5.02
CA ARG A 224 -15.44 -2.98 4.99
C ARG A 224 -15.45 -3.61 3.60
N ARG A 225 -15.61 -2.80 2.55
CA ARG A 225 -15.64 -3.28 1.15
C ARG A 225 -14.32 -3.93 0.75
N LEU A 226 -13.18 -3.29 1.03
CA LEU A 226 -11.86 -3.88 0.73
C LEU A 226 -11.56 -5.10 1.63
N PHE A 227 -11.95 -5.06 2.91
CA PHE A 227 -11.81 -6.20 3.83
C PHE A 227 -12.57 -7.42 3.31
N GLY A 228 -13.82 -7.23 2.88
CA GLY A 228 -14.66 -8.27 2.30
C GLY A 228 -14.04 -8.89 1.04
N THR A 229 -13.51 -8.06 0.14
CA THR A 229 -12.75 -8.52 -1.04
C THR A 229 -11.54 -9.36 -0.63
N CYS A 230 -10.67 -8.85 0.23
CA CYS A 230 -9.48 -9.57 0.69
C CYS A 230 -9.83 -10.91 1.35
N ARG A 231 -10.88 -10.94 2.18
CA ARG A 231 -11.40 -12.16 2.82
C ARG A 231 -11.83 -13.19 1.78
N ALA A 232 -12.59 -12.79 0.76
CA ALA A 232 -13.06 -13.67 -0.30
C ALA A 232 -11.89 -14.24 -1.13
N LEU A 233 -10.92 -13.40 -1.51
CA LEU A 233 -9.74 -13.85 -2.24
C LEU A 233 -8.85 -14.77 -1.41
N ALA A 234 -8.66 -14.49 -0.13
CA ALA A 234 -7.88 -15.34 0.79
C ALA A 234 -8.56 -16.70 1.03
N ALA A 235 -9.90 -16.75 1.05
CA ALA A 235 -10.63 -18.02 1.11
C ALA A 235 -10.44 -18.84 -0.17
N LEU A 236 -10.52 -18.19 -1.33
CA LEU A 236 -10.33 -18.85 -2.63
C LEU A 236 -8.89 -19.35 -2.81
N ASP A 237 -7.88 -18.56 -2.45
CA ASP A 237 -6.47 -18.95 -2.47
C ASP A 237 -6.21 -20.16 -1.56
N ARG A 238 -6.83 -20.22 -0.36
CA ARG A 238 -6.71 -21.37 0.55
C ARG A 238 -7.35 -22.63 -0.03
N SER A 239 -8.57 -22.53 -0.57
CA SER A 239 -9.23 -23.66 -1.24
C SER A 239 -8.38 -24.20 -2.39
N MET A 240 -7.84 -23.29 -3.21
CA MET A 240 -6.97 -23.64 -4.33
C MET A 240 -5.68 -24.32 -3.87
N ALA A 241 -5.03 -23.80 -2.82
CA ALA A 241 -3.83 -24.41 -2.27
C ALA A 241 -4.10 -25.85 -1.82
N SER A 242 -5.20 -26.08 -1.10
CA SER A 242 -5.63 -27.43 -0.69
C SER A 242 -5.90 -28.34 -1.90
N GLU A 243 -6.63 -27.88 -2.92
CA GLU A 243 -6.91 -28.66 -4.13
C GLU A 243 -5.62 -29.06 -4.87
N ILE A 244 -4.64 -28.16 -4.96
CA ILE A 244 -3.35 -28.42 -5.59
C ILE A 244 -2.54 -29.44 -4.78
N GLU A 245 -2.52 -29.29 -3.46
CA GLU A 245 -1.82 -30.21 -2.56
C GLU A 245 -2.42 -31.62 -2.62
N GLU A 246 -3.74 -31.74 -2.62
CA GLU A 246 -4.46 -33.01 -2.75
C GLU A 246 -4.19 -33.67 -4.12
N SER A 247 -4.31 -32.91 -5.21
CA SER A 247 -4.01 -33.41 -6.56
C SER A 247 -2.56 -33.89 -6.69
N TRP A 248 -1.63 -33.15 -6.09
CA TRP A 248 -0.22 -33.52 -6.09
C TRP A 248 0.07 -34.75 -5.23
N ALA A 249 -0.54 -34.85 -4.04
CA ALA A 249 -0.42 -36.00 -3.16
C ALA A 249 -0.94 -37.29 -3.81
N MET A 250 -2.06 -37.21 -4.54
CA MET A 250 -2.59 -38.34 -5.32
C MET A 250 -1.66 -38.77 -6.45
N SER A 251 -1.02 -37.80 -7.12
CA SER A 251 -0.10 -38.08 -8.23
C SER A 251 1.29 -38.55 -7.78
N HIS A 252 1.67 -38.28 -6.52
CA HIS A 252 2.98 -38.61 -5.95
C HIS A 252 2.86 -39.08 -4.49
N PRO A 253 2.29 -40.27 -4.23
CA PRO A 253 1.99 -40.75 -2.88
C PRO A 253 3.23 -40.93 -2.00
N ALA A 254 4.39 -41.24 -2.59
CA ALA A 254 5.66 -41.36 -1.87
C ALA A 254 6.20 -40.03 -1.30
N SER A 255 5.76 -38.89 -1.83
CA SER A 255 6.18 -37.55 -1.37
C SER A 255 5.17 -36.83 -0.49
N ALA A 256 3.94 -37.36 -0.36
CA ALA A 256 2.90 -36.82 0.51
C ALA A 256 3.23 -36.93 2.03
N VAL A 257 4.20 -37.77 2.39
CA VAL A 257 4.61 -38.03 3.79
C VAL A 257 5.51 -36.92 4.36
N ARG A 258 6.12 -36.07 3.52
CA ARG A 258 6.87 -34.89 3.99
C ARG A 258 5.95 -33.67 4.06
N ARG A 259 5.00 -33.68 5.00
CA ARG A 259 4.42 -32.41 5.46
C ARG A 259 5.54 -31.61 6.11
N LEU A 260 5.80 -30.40 5.62
CA LEU A 260 6.58 -29.43 6.38
C LEU A 260 5.81 -29.18 7.69
N PRO A 261 6.49 -29.12 8.85
CA PRO A 261 5.85 -28.86 10.13
C PRO A 261 5.02 -27.59 10.04
N ASP A 262 3.80 -27.65 10.59
CA ASP A 262 2.91 -26.52 10.73
C ASP A 262 3.60 -25.44 11.58
N ALA A 263 3.53 -24.17 11.18
CA ALA A 263 4.20 -23.07 11.86
C ALA A 263 3.60 -22.75 13.26
N HIS A 264 2.59 -23.52 13.68
CA HIS A 264 1.87 -23.38 14.95
C HIS A 264 2.19 -24.46 15.99
N THR A 265 3.10 -25.41 15.72
CA THR A 265 3.68 -26.19 16.81
C THR A 265 4.73 -25.35 17.52
N ASP A 266 4.59 -25.21 18.85
CA ASP A 266 5.63 -24.76 19.77
C ASP A 266 7.01 -25.22 19.28
N PHE A 267 8.02 -24.38 19.49
CA PHE A 267 9.45 -24.52 19.16
C PHE A 267 10.10 -25.88 19.51
N VAL A 268 9.56 -26.98 18.99
CA VAL A 268 10.22 -28.27 18.89
C VAL A 268 11.23 -28.04 17.80
N VAL A 269 12.50 -27.99 18.22
CA VAL A 269 13.66 -28.03 17.34
C VAL A 269 13.52 -29.28 16.48
N VAL A 270 12.87 -29.14 15.33
CA VAL A 270 12.96 -30.08 14.24
C VAL A 270 14.40 -29.98 13.78
N GLU A 271 15.15 -31.09 13.86
CA GLU A 271 16.52 -31.14 13.35
C GLU A 271 16.56 -30.48 11.95
N PRO A 272 17.53 -29.59 11.68
CA PRO A 272 17.59 -28.91 10.40
C PRO A 272 17.65 -29.96 9.31
N SER A 273 16.60 -30.06 8.50
CA SER A 273 16.61 -30.96 7.36
C SER A 273 17.78 -30.55 6.44
N ASP A 274 18.62 -31.51 6.03
CA ASP A 274 19.70 -31.35 5.03
C ASP A 274 19.18 -31.00 3.61
N VAL A 275 18.06 -30.29 3.51
CA VAL A 275 17.59 -29.72 2.25
C VAL A 275 18.50 -28.53 1.98
N SER A 276 19.41 -28.69 1.01
CA SER A 276 20.22 -27.55 0.56
C SER A 276 19.31 -26.37 0.23
N GLU A 277 19.73 -25.15 0.55
CA GLU A 277 19.00 -23.91 0.27
C GLU A 277 18.47 -23.87 -1.18
N ARG A 278 19.29 -24.33 -2.14
CA ARG A 278 18.92 -24.49 -3.55
C ARG A 278 17.76 -25.45 -3.82
N GLN A 279 17.64 -26.53 -3.05
CA GLN A 279 16.51 -27.47 -3.15
C GLN A 279 15.23 -26.85 -2.57
N TYR A 280 15.34 -26.09 -1.48
CA TYR A 280 14.23 -25.34 -0.92
C TYR A 280 13.74 -24.26 -1.89
N GLU A 281 14.63 -23.47 -2.46
CA GLU A 281 14.31 -22.47 -3.49
C GLU A 281 13.61 -23.10 -4.70
N ARG A 282 14.12 -24.23 -5.22
CA ARG A 282 13.48 -24.97 -6.32
C ARG A 282 12.12 -25.54 -5.95
N PHE A 283 11.91 -25.88 -4.68
CA PHE A 283 10.61 -26.34 -4.21
C PHE A 283 9.61 -25.18 -4.17
N VAL A 284 9.98 -24.06 -3.56
CA VAL A 284 9.18 -22.83 -3.51
C VAL A 284 8.84 -22.34 -4.92
N ALA A 285 9.83 -22.21 -5.81
CA ALA A 285 9.61 -21.76 -7.18
C ALA A 285 8.63 -22.66 -7.96
N ARG A 286 8.71 -23.99 -7.77
CA ARG A 286 7.77 -24.94 -8.42
C ARG A 286 6.37 -24.90 -7.83
N ARG A 287 6.24 -24.54 -6.54
CA ARG A 287 4.94 -24.29 -5.90
C ARG A 287 4.34 -22.99 -6.44
N ASP A 288 5.14 -21.93 -6.49
CA ASP A 288 4.71 -20.61 -6.94
C ASP A 288 4.27 -20.62 -8.41
N GLU A 289 5.02 -21.28 -9.30
CA GLU A 289 4.64 -21.41 -10.70
C GLU A 289 3.33 -22.20 -10.86
N ARG A 290 3.12 -23.25 -10.04
CA ARG A 290 1.84 -23.98 -10.03
C ARG A 290 0.69 -23.09 -9.57
N MET A 291 0.88 -22.36 -8.47
CA MET A 291 -0.13 -21.41 -7.98
C MET A 291 -0.46 -20.37 -9.04
N ARG A 292 0.54 -19.85 -9.76
CA ARG A 292 0.35 -18.90 -10.85
C ARG A 292 -0.51 -19.47 -11.98
N VAL A 293 -0.20 -20.67 -12.47
CA VAL A 293 -0.98 -21.32 -13.54
C VAL A 293 -2.43 -21.56 -13.12
N TYR A 294 -2.66 -21.99 -11.88
CA TYR A 294 -4.02 -22.19 -11.36
C TYR A 294 -4.79 -20.87 -11.20
N ARG A 295 -4.12 -19.80 -10.74
CA ARG A 295 -4.72 -18.47 -10.65
C ARG A 295 -5.12 -17.92 -12.01
N GLU A 296 -4.29 -18.13 -13.04
CA GLU A 296 -4.61 -17.74 -14.42
C GLU A 296 -5.85 -18.49 -14.94
N ARG A 297 -5.90 -19.81 -14.73
CA ARG A 297 -7.05 -20.65 -15.14
C ARG A 297 -8.35 -20.29 -14.42
N ARG A 298 -8.25 -19.82 -13.18
CA ARG A 298 -9.39 -19.45 -12.32
C ARG A 298 -9.57 -17.93 -12.25
N ARG A 299 -9.04 -17.16 -13.20
CA ARG A 299 -9.10 -15.70 -13.19
C ARG A 299 -10.52 -15.17 -12.97
N ASP A 300 -11.49 -15.75 -13.68
CA ASP A 300 -12.90 -15.33 -13.55
C ASP A 300 -13.53 -15.73 -12.20
N ASP A 301 -13.05 -16.80 -11.56
CA ASP A 301 -13.45 -17.12 -10.18
C ASP A 301 -12.96 -16.05 -9.21
N PHE A 302 -11.71 -15.60 -9.36
CA PHE A 302 -11.15 -14.52 -8.54
C PHE A 302 -11.92 -13.23 -8.72
N ARG A 303 -12.21 -12.82 -9.95
CA ARG A 303 -13.03 -11.62 -10.24
C ARG A 303 -14.40 -11.70 -9.56
N ARG A 304 -15.14 -12.79 -9.78
CA ARG A 304 -16.45 -13.01 -9.15
C ARG A 304 -16.38 -13.06 -7.62
N ALA A 305 -15.35 -13.69 -7.06
CA ALA A 305 -15.16 -13.75 -5.61
C ALA A 305 -14.84 -12.35 -5.04
N GLY A 306 -13.97 -11.60 -5.70
CA GLY A 306 -13.59 -10.25 -5.29
C GLY A 306 -14.77 -9.29 -5.32
N ARG A 307 -15.53 -9.25 -6.42
CA ARG A 307 -16.74 -8.42 -6.55
C ARG A 307 -17.79 -8.78 -5.51
N ARG A 308 -18.10 -10.07 -5.34
CA ARG A 308 -19.05 -10.52 -4.29
C ARG A 308 -18.58 -10.13 -2.89
N GLY A 309 -17.28 -10.26 -2.61
CA GLY A 309 -16.70 -9.83 -1.35
C GLY A 309 -16.78 -8.32 -1.12
N PHE A 310 -16.62 -7.53 -2.20
CA PHE A 310 -16.72 -6.07 -2.15
C PHE A 310 -18.13 -5.60 -1.80
N GLU A 311 -19.13 -6.10 -2.52
CA GLU A 311 -20.54 -5.75 -2.28
C GLU A 311 -21.01 -6.24 -0.91
N ALA A 312 -20.71 -7.50 -0.56
CA ALA A 312 -21.04 -8.03 0.76
C ALA A 312 -20.36 -7.20 1.87
N GLY A 313 -19.11 -6.80 1.69
CA GLY A 313 -18.42 -5.93 2.64
C GLY A 313 -19.09 -4.56 2.81
N LYS A 314 -19.59 -3.96 1.73
CA LYS A 314 -20.32 -2.68 1.78
C LYS A 314 -21.58 -2.77 2.65
N GLU A 315 -22.27 -3.91 2.60
CA GLU A 315 -23.53 -4.16 3.30
C GLU A 315 -23.36 -4.73 4.73
N SER A 316 -22.34 -5.56 4.96
CA SER A 316 -22.07 -6.24 6.22
C SER A 316 -21.62 -5.29 7.33
N SER A 317 -22.00 -5.56 8.58
CA SER A 317 -21.43 -4.82 9.72
C SER A 317 -20.03 -5.36 10.12
N TRP A 318 -19.25 -4.60 10.90
CA TRP A 318 -17.94 -5.08 11.37
C TRP A 318 -18.03 -6.29 12.30
N GLU A 319 -19.15 -6.46 13.00
CA GLU A 319 -19.45 -7.61 13.86
C GLU A 319 -19.46 -8.93 13.09
N GLU A 320 -19.90 -8.90 11.83
CA GLU A 320 -19.87 -10.08 10.94
C GLU A 320 -18.44 -10.51 10.56
N PHE A 321 -17.46 -9.62 10.74
CA PHE A 321 -16.05 -9.87 10.42
C PHE A 321 -15.19 -10.16 11.65
N THR A 322 -15.42 -9.48 12.77
CA THR A 322 -14.44 -9.39 13.87
C THR A 322 -14.85 -10.06 15.18
N GLN A 323 -16.06 -10.65 15.24
CA GLN A 323 -16.65 -11.30 16.44
C GLN A 323 -16.85 -10.37 17.66
N VAL A 324 -16.37 -9.12 17.61
CA VAL A 324 -16.45 -8.09 18.65
C VAL A 324 -16.80 -6.77 17.97
N THR A 325 -17.66 -5.95 18.56
CA THR A 325 -17.91 -4.59 18.04
C THR A 325 -16.68 -3.70 18.27
N PRO A 326 -15.97 -3.27 17.22
CA PRO A 326 -14.83 -2.38 17.37
C PRO A 326 -15.32 -0.99 17.79
N ARG A 327 -14.64 -0.39 18.78
CA ARG A 327 -14.99 0.95 19.25
C ARG A 327 -14.30 2.02 18.42
N LEU A 328 -14.99 3.15 18.26
CA LEU A 328 -14.44 4.35 17.64
C LEU A 328 -13.19 4.81 18.41
N THR A 329 -12.15 5.15 17.64
CA THR A 329 -10.94 5.80 18.14
C THR A 329 -10.60 6.99 17.24
N VAL A 330 -9.84 7.93 17.79
CA VAL A 330 -9.31 9.08 17.05
C VAL A 330 -7.79 9.04 17.21
N PRO A 331 -7.05 8.38 16.31
CA PRO A 331 -5.62 8.13 16.50
C PRO A 331 -4.78 9.41 16.67
N ALA A 332 -5.20 10.54 16.09
CA ALA A 332 -4.58 11.84 16.36
C ALA A 332 -4.57 12.23 17.85
N GLU A 333 -5.58 11.84 18.65
CA GLU A 333 -5.58 12.07 20.11
C GLU A 333 -4.49 11.26 20.83
N ASP A 334 -4.07 10.13 20.23
CA ASP A 334 -3.02 9.25 20.73
C ASP A 334 -1.63 9.59 20.12
N GLY A 335 -1.49 10.74 19.46
CA GLY A 335 -0.21 11.21 18.90
C GLY A 335 0.18 10.56 17.57
N PHE A 336 -0.78 10.06 16.80
CA PHE A 336 -0.54 9.56 15.45
C PHE A 336 -0.73 10.64 14.37
N LEU A 337 0.12 10.60 13.35
CA LEU A 337 -0.11 11.25 12.06
C LEU A 337 -0.81 10.27 11.13
N GLU A 338 -1.92 10.67 10.53
CA GLU A 338 -2.87 9.82 9.85
C GLU A 338 -2.98 10.14 8.36
N ALA A 339 -3.09 9.09 7.56
CA ALA A 339 -3.33 9.17 6.15
C ALA A 339 -4.31 8.09 5.70
N ALA A 340 -5.22 8.44 4.79
CA ALA A 340 -6.22 7.52 4.28
C ALA A 340 -6.44 7.67 2.78
N THR A 341 -6.80 6.56 2.13
CA THR A 341 -7.51 6.56 0.85
C THR A 341 -8.99 6.27 1.11
N ALA A 342 -9.79 6.04 0.08
CA ALA A 342 -11.17 5.57 0.23
C ALA A 342 -11.26 4.18 0.90
N ASP A 343 -10.20 3.37 0.84
CA ASP A 343 -10.23 1.97 1.27
C ASP A 343 -9.13 1.55 2.23
N THR A 344 -8.09 2.37 2.38
CA THR A 344 -6.94 2.04 3.22
C THR A 344 -6.63 3.16 4.18
N TYR A 345 -6.14 2.78 5.35
CA TYR A 345 -5.73 3.67 6.42
C TYR A 345 -4.31 3.33 6.84
N LEU A 346 -3.51 4.37 7.05
CA LEU A 346 -2.18 4.27 7.62
C LEU A 346 -1.99 5.41 8.60
N ALA A 347 -1.47 5.09 9.78
CA ALA A 347 -1.06 6.10 10.74
C ALA A 347 0.30 5.74 11.33
N VAL A 348 1.09 6.76 11.66
CA VAL A 348 2.44 6.65 12.20
C VAL A 348 2.54 7.45 13.49
N GLU A 349 3.11 6.90 14.55
CA GLU A 349 3.36 7.69 15.78
C GLU A 349 4.24 8.90 15.46
N GLN A 350 3.83 10.09 15.89
CA GLN A 350 4.55 11.33 15.63
C GLN A 350 5.97 11.30 16.19
N GLU A 351 6.16 10.70 17.37
CA GLU A 351 7.48 10.52 18.00
C GLU A 351 8.41 9.62 17.18
N ALA A 352 7.87 8.68 16.39
CA ALA A 352 8.67 7.82 15.53
C ALA A 352 9.25 8.58 14.32
N LEU A 353 8.65 9.72 13.97
CA LEU A 353 9.06 10.51 12.80
C LEU A 353 10.15 11.54 13.10
N ASP A 354 10.55 11.69 14.38
CA ASP A 354 11.57 12.63 14.87
C ASP A 354 11.65 13.88 13.97
N LEU A 355 10.47 14.51 13.82
CA LEU A 355 10.35 15.72 13.02
C LEU A 355 11.15 16.76 13.81
N ASP A 356 12.35 17.10 13.34
CA ASP A 356 13.10 18.28 13.75
C ASP A 356 12.25 19.55 13.46
N ILE A 357 11.14 19.71 14.17
CA ILE A 357 10.45 20.97 14.34
C ILE A 357 11.22 21.61 15.48
N GLY A 358 12.33 22.26 15.10
CA GLY A 358 12.99 23.21 15.97
C GLY A 358 11.91 24.16 16.48
N MET A 359 11.61 24.05 17.78
CA MET A 359 10.95 25.11 18.50
C MET A 359 11.77 26.39 18.32
N PRO A 360 11.11 27.55 18.12
CA PRO A 360 11.76 28.81 17.75
C PRO A 360 12.87 29.27 18.69
#